data_AF-A0A931VEK5-F1
#
_entry.id   AF-A0A931VEK5-F1
#
_cell.length_a   1.000
_cell.length_b   1.000
_cell.length_c   1.000
_cell.angle_alpha   90.00
_cell.angle_beta   90.00
_cell.angle_gamma   90.00
#
_symmetry.space_group_name_H-M   'P 1'
#
loop_
_entity.id
_entity.type
_entity.pdbx_description
1 polymer ?
#
loop_
_entity_poly.entity_id
_entity_poly.type
_entity_poly.pdbx_seq_one_letter_code
_entity_poly.pdbx_strand_id
1 'polypeptide(L)'
;MPEKTSSTSRLNNGGKNHLVQQIGSFIDLLQDYNKNRLMPRAEEDYTFLRDFFPRFIEDQNTRAKEVSSEKYQKILETAKKQFPHKPHWVLCVDGRVLVVLAYGATADLDDSVRVAGGMLREFVRGTDGKLFLRENSNFARLLIRALETSETNAVVEIFDSHMGCAARKVEEESKGKYPEDAGLLADVHHKKQMATATHVFVKKHFGEKKYAICIQTSFDPHTGFIYMGFETPLSLQYANRKGRVYTKEVIGQLVHDGLVISTEQLVDDPKIQKILKKYDFLLAWKQRYVESAVTYWKNLASMKEELLPILKKKLLGVYPELKLRQGKRSQEELEARAMLLLLNIYSGYLENLHPEDGEGARKMVVTDAHHPHAYAYSTHEEEAVRVSEGAFPPYQISAFTVFSLDEVNLPSNIELACTLVRSNQKDARIHDRSKTFIDPLTFAHAPVPVFMQEIVRDHRLTREDWEKLSKIDWADLSHLQWDSMTREEFDEYLLTKAKLPQSLVVSLQRLRHKMQIVWNPDQAISHHLINQDEVILPVLADRSRYIHTVIPFVKLGYQQG
;
A
#
# COMPACT_ATOMS: atom_id res chain seq x y z
N MET A 1 -21.46 46.36 24.33
CA MET A 1 -20.11 45.78 24.48
C MET A 1 -19.96 44.70 23.41
N PRO A 2 -18.98 44.81 22.50
CA PRO A 2 -18.85 43.88 21.39
C PRO A 2 -18.06 42.63 21.80
N GLU A 3 -18.55 41.47 21.37
CA GLU A 3 -17.91 40.18 21.52
C GLU A 3 -16.66 40.09 20.65
N LYS A 4 -15.56 39.64 21.28
CA LYS A 4 -14.30 39.30 20.63
C LYS A 4 -14.48 38.06 19.76
N THR A 5 -14.57 38.24 18.45
CA THR A 5 -14.31 37.19 17.47
C THR A 5 -12.85 36.77 17.54
N SER A 6 -12.58 35.51 17.92
CA SER A 6 -11.24 34.95 18.00
C SER A 6 -10.61 34.77 16.61
N SER A 7 -9.41 35.31 16.47
CA SER A 7 -8.58 35.38 15.28
C SER A 7 -7.77 34.10 15.02
N THR A 8 -8.42 33.00 14.63
CA THR A 8 -7.73 31.71 14.37
C THR A 8 -8.00 31.07 13.01
N SER A 9 -8.50 31.80 12.00
CA SER A 9 -8.76 31.21 10.66
C SER A 9 -7.90 31.72 9.50
N ARG A 10 -6.93 32.62 9.69
CA ARG A 10 -6.18 33.24 8.57
C ARG A 10 -4.75 32.71 8.30
N LEU A 11 -4.24 31.72 9.04
CA LEU A 11 -2.83 31.29 8.94
C LEU A 11 -2.57 29.95 8.22
N ASN A 12 -3.58 29.33 7.59
CA ASN A 12 -3.42 28.06 6.86
C ASN A 12 -3.64 28.12 5.33
N ASN A 13 -3.88 29.31 4.75
CA ASN A 13 -4.09 29.45 3.30
C ASN A 13 -2.81 29.64 2.49
N GLY A 14 -1.71 30.09 3.11
CA GLY A 14 -0.44 30.32 2.40
C GLY A 14 0.17 29.05 1.80
N GLY A 15 0.04 27.91 2.51
CA GLY A 15 0.59 26.62 2.09
C GLY A 15 -0.24 25.84 1.06
N LYS A 16 -1.50 26.23 0.81
CA LYS A 16 -2.31 25.64 -0.27
C LYS A 16 -2.05 26.34 -1.59
N ASN A 17 -1.86 27.66 -1.55
CA ASN A 17 -1.68 28.47 -2.74
C ASN A 17 -0.35 28.19 -3.45
N HIS A 18 0.74 27.87 -2.74
CA HIS A 18 2.03 27.63 -3.38
C HIS A 18 2.09 26.27 -4.10
N LEU A 19 1.55 25.19 -3.53
CA LEU A 19 1.52 23.88 -4.22
C LEU A 19 0.71 23.95 -5.51
N VAL A 20 -0.45 24.62 -5.47
CA VAL A 20 -1.28 24.85 -6.67
C VAL A 20 -0.50 25.63 -7.73
N GLN A 21 0.26 26.65 -7.34
CA GLN A 21 1.13 27.40 -8.26
C GLN A 21 2.24 26.52 -8.84
N GLN A 22 2.95 25.75 -8.01
CA GLN A 22 4.01 24.85 -8.48
C GLN A 22 3.49 23.77 -9.44
N ILE A 23 2.31 23.21 -9.16
CA ILE A 23 1.62 22.27 -10.05
C ILE A 23 1.25 22.96 -11.36
N GLY A 24 0.69 24.17 -11.31
CA GLY A 24 0.37 24.96 -12.49
C GLY A 24 1.60 25.18 -13.37
N SER A 25 2.70 25.68 -12.79
CA SER A 25 3.96 25.88 -13.52
C SER A 25 4.54 24.59 -14.09
N PHE A 26 4.42 23.47 -13.37
CA PHE A 26 4.83 22.16 -13.87
C PHE A 26 4.01 21.73 -15.09
N ILE A 27 2.69 21.94 -15.07
CA ILE A 27 1.82 21.58 -16.20
C ILE A 27 2.05 22.54 -17.39
N ASP A 28 2.24 23.83 -17.12
CA ASP A 28 2.55 24.83 -18.15
C ASP A 28 3.84 24.46 -18.88
N LEU A 29 4.87 24.01 -18.14
CA LEU A 29 6.12 23.48 -18.71
C LEU A 29 5.86 22.29 -19.67
N LEU A 30 5.00 21.35 -19.28
CA LEU A 30 4.65 20.19 -20.12
C LEU A 30 3.87 20.61 -21.37
N GLN A 31 2.95 21.57 -21.23
CA GLN A 31 2.13 22.08 -22.31
C GLN A 31 2.96 22.92 -23.30
N ASP A 32 3.90 23.72 -22.82
CA ASP A 32 4.81 24.47 -23.69
C ASP A 32 5.71 23.54 -24.50
N TYR A 33 6.19 22.46 -23.88
CA TYR A 33 6.93 21.42 -24.60
C TYR A 33 6.08 20.70 -25.65
N ASN A 34 4.78 20.53 -25.39
CA ASN A 34 3.86 19.86 -26.29
C ASN A 34 3.81 20.47 -27.69
N LYS A 35 4.00 21.79 -27.78
CA LYS A 35 4.03 22.56 -29.04
C LYS A 35 5.15 22.12 -29.97
N ASN A 36 6.21 21.50 -29.43
CA ASN A 36 7.38 21.05 -30.18
C ASN A 36 7.34 19.56 -30.55
N ARG A 37 6.26 18.84 -30.23
CA ARG A 37 6.15 17.39 -30.45
C ARG A 37 5.62 17.05 -31.84
N LEU A 38 6.07 15.90 -32.37
CA LEU A 38 5.54 15.33 -33.60
C LEU A 38 4.05 14.98 -33.51
N MET A 39 3.62 14.48 -32.35
CA MET A 39 2.23 14.19 -32.01
C MET A 39 1.89 14.93 -30.72
N PRO A 40 1.37 16.17 -30.81
CA PRO A 40 0.94 16.92 -29.65
C PRO A 40 -0.26 16.25 -28.96
N ARG A 41 -0.26 16.28 -27.64
CA ARG A 41 -1.40 15.95 -26.77
C ARG A 41 -2.47 17.04 -26.85
N ALA A 42 -3.70 16.70 -26.48
CA ALA A 42 -4.83 17.62 -26.57
C ALA A 42 -4.86 18.61 -25.39
N GLU A 43 -5.52 19.75 -25.53
CA GLU A 43 -5.65 20.76 -24.45
C GLU A 43 -6.43 20.20 -23.25
N GLU A 44 -7.34 19.28 -23.55
CA GLU A 44 -8.14 18.51 -22.61
C GLU A 44 -7.27 17.73 -21.62
N ASP A 45 -6.14 17.20 -22.08
CA ASP A 45 -5.21 16.45 -21.24
C ASP A 45 -4.60 17.33 -20.14
N TYR A 46 -4.21 18.55 -20.48
CA TYR A 46 -3.65 19.50 -19.51
C TYR A 46 -4.73 20.06 -18.58
N THR A 47 -5.95 20.23 -19.08
CA THR A 47 -7.10 20.61 -18.25
C THR A 47 -7.39 19.52 -17.20
N PHE A 48 -7.40 18.25 -17.61
CA PHE A 48 -7.51 17.11 -16.71
C PHE A 48 -6.40 17.10 -15.65
N LEU A 49 -5.13 17.27 -16.03
CA LEU A 49 -4.02 17.28 -15.08
C LEU A 49 -4.09 18.47 -14.09
N ARG A 50 -4.51 19.66 -14.55
CA ARG A 50 -4.68 20.86 -13.70
C ARG A 50 -5.75 20.67 -12.65
N ASP A 51 -6.75 19.86 -12.94
CA ASP A 51 -7.83 19.54 -12.03
C ASP A 51 -7.50 18.33 -11.14
N PHE A 52 -6.81 17.32 -11.69
CA PHE A 52 -6.45 16.10 -10.97
C PHE A 52 -5.38 16.33 -9.89
N PHE A 53 -4.22 16.89 -10.25
CA PHE A 53 -3.06 16.98 -9.36
C PHE A 53 -3.35 17.75 -8.06
N PRO A 54 -4.00 18.93 -8.08
CA PRO A 54 -4.33 19.66 -6.85
C PRO A 54 -5.27 18.89 -5.93
N ARG A 55 -6.31 18.24 -6.47
CA ARG A 55 -7.26 17.45 -5.66
C ARG A 55 -6.59 16.24 -5.03
N PHE A 56 -5.76 15.53 -5.79
CA PHE A 56 -5.02 14.40 -5.27
C PHE A 56 -4.10 14.83 -4.11
N ILE A 57 -3.33 15.90 -4.29
CA ILE A 57 -2.46 16.44 -3.21
C ILE A 57 -3.29 16.90 -2.01
N GLU A 58 -4.43 17.53 -2.23
CA GLU A 58 -5.32 17.95 -1.14
C GLU A 58 -5.88 16.76 -0.34
N ASP A 59 -6.28 15.68 -1.02
CA ASP A 59 -6.75 14.45 -0.38
C ASP A 59 -5.62 13.80 0.46
N GLN A 60 -4.41 13.68 -0.12
CA GLN A 60 -3.22 13.19 0.59
C GLN A 60 -2.88 14.04 1.83
N ASN A 61 -2.87 15.36 1.68
CA ASN A 61 -2.55 16.30 2.75
C ASN A 61 -3.64 16.38 3.82
N THR A 62 -4.91 16.15 3.45
CA THR A 62 -6.01 16.03 4.41
C THR A 62 -5.80 14.80 5.29
N ARG A 63 -5.51 13.65 4.69
CA ARG A 63 -5.19 12.43 5.44
C ARG A 63 -3.95 12.57 6.32
N ALA A 64 -2.90 13.24 5.84
CA ALA A 64 -1.71 13.53 6.65
C ALA A 64 -2.05 14.35 7.92
N LYS A 65 -2.94 15.34 7.81
CA LYS A 65 -3.42 16.12 8.96
C LYS A 65 -4.27 15.30 9.91
N GLU A 66 -5.16 14.44 9.39
CA GLU A 66 -5.96 13.51 10.20
C GLU A 66 -5.08 12.60 11.05
N VAL A 67 -4.07 11.98 10.42
CA VAL A 67 -3.10 11.11 11.09
C VAL A 67 -2.25 11.88 12.09
N SER A 68 -1.91 13.13 11.81
CA SER A 68 -1.15 13.98 12.74
C SER A 68 -1.99 14.53 13.90
N SER A 69 -3.32 14.34 13.90
CA SER A 69 -4.20 14.85 14.95
C SER A 69 -3.96 14.14 16.30
N GLU A 70 -4.10 14.89 17.40
CA GLU A 70 -3.95 14.35 18.75
C GLU A 70 -4.93 13.18 19.01
N LYS A 71 -6.16 13.28 18.50
CA LYS A 71 -7.18 12.24 18.60
C LYS A 71 -6.72 10.93 17.95
N TYR A 72 -6.12 11.01 16.77
CA TYR A 72 -5.56 9.85 16.08
C TYR A 72 -4.35 9.28 16.81
N GLN A 73 -3.40 10.11 17.22
CA GLN A 73 -2.19 9.66 17.91
C GLN A 73 -2.52 8.94 19.22
N LYS A 74 -3.54 9.39 19.98
CA LYS A 74 -4.01 8.69 21.20
C LYS A 74 -4.54 7.28 20.91
N ILE A 75 -5.33 7.10 19.83
CA ILE A 75 -5.84 5.77 19.51
C ILE A 75 -4.75 4.88 18.91
N LEU A 76 -3.81 5.44 18.13
CA LEU A 76 -2.68 4.70 17.59
C LEU A 76 -1.87 4.01 18.70
N GLU A 77 -1.62 4.70 19.82
CA GLU A 77 -0.94 4.10 20.98
C GLU A 77 -1.75 2.97 21.65
N THR A 78 -3.08 3.02 21.56
CA THR A 78 -3.95 1.92 22.01
C THR A 78 -3.86 0.73 21.05
N ALA A 79 -3.86 1.00 19.74
CA ALA A 79 -3.77 0.00 18.68
C ALA A 79 -2.43 -0.75 18.71
N LYS A 80 -1.31 -0.03 18.86
CA LYS A 80 0.03 -0.64 18.94
C LYS A 80 0.16 -1.64 20.08
N LYS A 81 -0.53 -1.42 21.20
CA LYS A 81 -0.54 -2.33 22.36
C LYS A 81 -1.36 -3.61 22.14
N GLN A 82 -2.18 -3.68 21.08
CA GLN A 82 -3.00 -4.86 20.81
C GLN A 82 -2.19 -6.00 20.20
N PHE A 83 -1.11 -5.68 19.47
CA PHE A 83 -0.23 -6.68 18.87
C PHE A 83 0.93 -7.03 19.81
N PRO A 84 1.39 -8.30 19.80
CA PRO A 84 2.58 -8.68 20.56
C PRO A 84 3.85 -8.03 20.02
N HIS A 85 3.95 -7.84 18.70
CA HIS A 85 5.04 -7.14 18.02
C HIS A 85 4.49 -6.35 16.81
N LYS A 86 5.25 -5.35 16.33
CA LYS A 86 4.86 -4.57 15.16
C LYS A 86 4.69 -5.49 13.92
N PRO A 87 3.56 -5.40 13.19
CA PRO A 87 3.37 -6.12 11.94
C PRO A 87 4.04 -5.40 10.77
N HIS A 88 4.65 -6.19 9.90
CA HIS A 88 5.24 -5.78 8.62
C HIS A 88 4.66 -6.67 7.53
N TRP A 89 4.17 -6.06 6.45
CA TRP A 89 3.42 -6.76 5.41
C TRP A 89 4.18 -6.84 4.11
N VAL A 90 4.13 -8.00 3.47
CA VAL A 90 4.56 -8.20 2.09
C VAL A 90 3.32 -8.52 1.27
N LEU A 91 2.90 -7.54 0.46
CA LEU A 91 1.62 -7.53 -0.24
C LEU A 91 1.80 -7.37 -1.75
N CYS A 92 0.75 -7.70 -2.49
CA CYS A 92 0.66 -7.35 -3.90
C CYS A 92 0.46 -5.84 -4.10
N VAL A 93 0.83 -5.33 -5.28
CA VAL A 93 0.44 -3.98 -5.73
C VAL A 93 -1.07 -3.82 -5.95
N ASP A 94 -1.80 -4.94 -6.10
CA ASP A 94 -3.27 -4.98 -6.27
C ASP A 94 -3.97 -4.05 -5.27
N GLY A 95 -4.65 -3.02 -5.78
CA GLY A 95 -5.21 -1.95 -4.95
C GLY A 95 -6.42 -2.36 -4.09
N ARG A 96 -6.96 -3.57 -4.28
CA ARG A 96 -8.00 -4.15 -3.40
C ARG A 96 -7.40 -4.71 -2.10
N VAL A 97 -6.10 -5.02 -2.09
CA VAL A 97 -5.38 -5.59 -0.96
C VAL A 97 -4.78 -4.47 -0.10
N LEU A 98 -5.63 -3.82 0.70
CA LEU A 98 -5.24 -2.74 1.62
C LEU A 98 -5.36 -3.21 3.08
N VAL A 99 -4.29 -3.04 3.86
CA VAL A 99 -4.24 -3.53 5.25
C VAL A 99 -5.27 -2.87 6.15
N VAL A 100 -5.51 -1.57 5.96
CA VAL A 100 -6.56 -0.84 6.66
C VAL A 100 -7.96 -1.42 6.41
N LEU A 101 -8.24 -1.91 5.21
CA LEU A 101 -9.54 -2.52 4.89
C LEU A 101 -9.61 -3.93 5.47
N ALA A 102 -8.57 -4.74 5.21
CA ALA A 102 -8.53 -6.14 5.62
C ALA A 102 -8.39 -6.32 7.14
N TYR A 103 -7.77 -5.39 7.86
CA TYR A 103 -7.42 -5.56 9.27
C TYR A 103 -7.69 -4.33 10.15
N GLY A 104 -8.13 -3.20 9.59
CA GLY A 104 -8.22 -1.95 10.35
C GLY A 104 -6.85 -1.40 10.76
N ALA A 105 -5.76 -1.87 10.13
CA ALA A 105 -4.41 -1.36 10.39
C ALA A 105 -4.25 0.02 9.76
N THR A 106 -4.49 1.05 10.57
CA THR A 106 -4.40 2.44 10.15
C THR A 106 -2.95 2.95 10.15
N ALA A 107 -2.73 4.13 9.57
CA ALA A 107 -1.44 4.79 9.45
C ALA A 107 -0.51 4.66 10.69
N ASP A 108 0.77 4.37 10.45
CA ASP A 108 1.83 4.21 11.46
C ASP A 108 1.62 3.05 12.46
N LEU A 109 0.60 2.21 12.29
CA LEU A 109 0.45 0.96 13.05
C LEU A 109 1.35 -0.14 12.49
N ASP A 110 1.55 -0.15 11.18
CA ASP A 110 2.27 -1.15 10.42
C ASP A 110 3.25 -0.52 9.41
N ASP A 111 4.01 -1.37 8.73
CA ASP A 111 4.72 -1.01 7.50
C ASP A 111 4.42 -2.06 6.43
N SER A 112 4.32 -1.65 5.16
CA SER A 112 4.05 -2.58 4.06
C SER A 112 5.01 -2.39 2.90
N VAL A 113 5.52 -3.49 2.36
CA VAL A 113 6.18 -3.56 1.06
C VAL A 113 5.18 -4.11 0.04
N ARG A 114 4.97 -3.38 -1.06
CA ARG A 114 4.01 -3.75 -2.11
C ARG A 114 4.73 -3.93 -3.44
N VAL A 115 4.76 -5.16 -3.94
CA VAL A 115 5.38 -5.54 -5.22
C VAL A 115 4.45 -6.48 -5.98
N ALA A 116 4.64 -6.69 -7.28
CA ALA A 116 3.78 -7.57 -8.07
C ALA A 116 3.71 -8.98 -7.43
N GLY A 117 2.48 -9.43 -7.10
CA GLY A 117 2.23 -10.70 -6.40
C GLY A 117 2.77 -10.80 -4.97
N GLY A 118 3.35 -9.75 -4.40
CA GLY A 118 4.12 -9.84 -3.15
C GLY A 118 5.41 -10.65 -3.30
N MET A 119 5.93 -10.75 -4.53
CA MET A 119 7.09 -11.57 -4.88
C MET A 119 8.37 -10.73 -4.87
N LEU A 120 9.05 -10.75 -3.72
CA LEU A 120 10.30 -10.05 -3.51
C LEU A 120 11.45 -10.76 -4.24
N ARG A 121 11.98 -10.12 -5.29
CA ARG A 121 13.10 -10.67 -6.12
C ARG A 121 14.42 -10.77 -5.34
N GLU A 122 14.47 -10.21 -4.14
CA GLU A 122 15.56 -10.35 -3.18
C GLU A 122 15.72 -11.78 -2.66
N PHE A 123 14.66 -12.60 -2.71
CA PHE A 123 14.71 -14.02 -2.39
C PHE A 123 15.17 -14.82 -3.61
N VAL A 124 16.39 -15.34 -3.54
CA VAL A 124 17.04 -16.04 -4.67
C VAL A 124 17.18 -17.51 -4.34
N ARG A 125 17.04 -18.35 -5.37
CA ARG A 125 17.26 -19.79 -5.25
C ARG A 125 18.76 -20.10 -5.26
N GLY A 126 19.24 -20.74 -4.20
CA GLY A 126 20.61 -21.24 -4.11
C GLY A 126 20.82 -22.50 -4.97
N THR A 127 22.07 -22.95 -5.05
CA THR A 127 22.46 -24.18 -5.75
C THR A 127 21.87 -25.43 -5.10
N ASP A 128 21.50 -25.37 -3.82
CA ASP A 128 20.79 -26.43 -3.09
C ASP A 128 19.27 -26.43 -3.35
N GLY A 129 18.80 -25.55 -4.23
CA GLY A 129 17.39 -25.40 -4.59
C GLY A 129 16.55 -24.66 -3.55
N LYS A 130 17.10 -24.20 -2.42
CA LYS A 130 16.36 -23.45 -1.39
C LYS A 130 16.40 -21.94 -1.65
N LEU A 131 15.39 -21.22 -1.20
CA LEU A 131 15.44 -19.75 -1.21
C LEU A 131 16.33 -19.24 -0.07
N PHE A 132 17.07 -18.17 -0.34
CA PHE A 132 17.75 -17.36 0.66
C PHE A 132 17.50 -15.88 0.37
N LEU A 133 17.53 -15.05 1.41
CA LEU A 133 17.43 -13.59 1.28
C LEU A 133 18.83 -13.00 1.01
N ARG A 134 18.98 -12.22 -0.08
CA ARG A 134 20.23 -11.50 -0.37
C ARG A 134 20.52 -10.46 0.72
N GLU A 135 21.70 -10.54 1.35
CA GLU A 135 22.04 -9.74 2.54
C GLU A 135 22.04 -8.22 2.30
N ASN A 136 22.53 -7.78 1.14
CA ASN A 136 22.64 -6.35 0.80
C ASN A 136 21.38 -5.79 0.11
N SER A 137 20.31 -6.58 0.07
CA SER A 137 19.08 -6.19 -0.59
C SER A 137 18.27 -5.16 0.21
N ASN A 138 17.30 -4.50 -0.43
CA ASN A 138 16.48 -3.49 0.23
C ASN A 138 15.57 -4.11 1.28
N PHE A 139 14.94 -5.24 0.98
CA PHE A 139 14.15 -5.97 1.97
C PHE A 139 14.99 -6.43 3.17
N ALA A 140 16.21 -6.93 2.96
CA ALA A 140 17.11 -7.31 4.07
C ALA A 140 17.45 -6.10 4.97
N ARG A 141 17.74 -4.94 4.38
CA ARG A 141 17.99 -3.69 5.12
C ARG A 141 16.77 -3.23 5.91
N LEU A 142 15.56 -3.34 5.33
CA LEU A 142 14.32 -3.03 6.03
C LEU A 142 14.08 -3.96 7.23
N LEU A 143 14.26 -5.27 7.04
CA LEU A 143 14.10 -6.27 8.09
C LEU A 143 15.12 -6.08 9.23
N ILE A 144 16.39 -5.82 8.90
CA ILE A 144 17.42 -5.47 9.89
C ILE A 144 16.99 -4.25 10.69
N ARG A 145 16.63 -3.16 9.99
CA ARG A 145 16.21 -1.91 10.65
C ARG A 145 14.98 -2.12 11.54
N ALA A 146 14.00 -2.89 11.09
CA ALA A 146 12.79 -3.20 11.86
C ALA A 146 13.16 -3.94 13.17
N LEU A 147 14.04 -4.93 13.10
CA LEU A 147 14.50 -5.68 14.27
C LEU A 147 15.39 -4.86 15.22
N GLU A 148 16.24 -3.99 14.69
CA GLU A 148 17.11 -3.10 15.47
C GLU A 148 16.33 -2.00 16.20
N THR A 149 15.29 -1.47 15.55
CA THR A 149 14.46 -0.39 16.11
C THR A 149 13.25 -0.90 16.90
N SER A 150 12.95 -2.20 16.83
CA SER A 150 11.89 -2.82 17.63
C SER A 150 12.23 -2.72 19.12
N GLU A 151 11.26 -2.21 19.90
CA GLU A 151 11.31 -2.21 21.37
C GLU A 151 11.30 -3.63 21.96
N THR A 152 10.99 -4.64 21.14
CA THR A 152 10.96 -6.04 21.51
C THR A 152 12.07 -6.83 20.79
N ASN A 153 12.18 -8.13 21.11
CA ASN A 153 13.12 -9.01 20.44
C ASN A 153 12.59 -9.59 19.11
N ALA A 154 11.42 -9.13 18.65
CA ALA A 154 10.82 -9.67 17.44
C ALA A 154 10.04 -8.65 16.61
N VAL A 155 9.71 -9.10 15.41
CA VAL A 155 8.77 -8.48 14.48
C VAL A 155 7.84 -9.57 13.94
N VAL A 156 6.64 -9.18 13.48
CA VAL A 156 5.74 -10.08 12.75
C VAL A 156 5.82 -9.75 11.26
N GLU A 157 6.32 -10.68 10.45
CA GLU A 157 6.36 -10.57 8.99
C GLU A 157 5.17 -11.33 8.41
N ILE A 158 4.31 -10.65 7.66
CA ILE A 158 3.06 -11.20 7.13
C ILE A 158 3.15 -11.28 5.62
N PHE A 159 3.10 -12.51 5.10
CA PHE A 159 3.09 -12.79 3.67
C PHE A 159 1.65 -13.09 3.23
N ASP A 160 1.06 -12.22 2.42
CA ASP A 160 -0.29 -12.43 1.90
C ASP A 160 -0.26 -13.08 0.52
N SER A 161 -0.97 -14.20 0.35
CA SER A 161 -1.23 -14.88 -0.93
C SER A 161 -2.68 -14.64 -1.37
N HIS A 162 -3.06 -13.39 -1.65
CA HIS A 162 -4.46 -13.10 -2.00
C HIS A 162 -4.97 -13.91 -3.19
N MET A 163 -6.26 -14.22 -3.14
CA MET A 163 -6.95 -15.01 -4.15
C MET A 163 -7.10 -14.22 -5.46
N GLY A 164 -7.00 -14.92 -6.58
CA GLY A 164 -7.20 -14.30 -7.91
C GLY A 164 -6.09 -13.34 -8.33
N CYS A 165 -4.87 -13.50 -7.81
CA CYS A 165 -3.75 -12.62 -8.12
C CYS A 165 -3.38 -12.65 -9.61
N ALA A 166 -3.65 -11.56 -10.32
CA ALA A 166 -3.34 -11.44 -11.75
C ALA A 166 -1.82 -11.56 -12.03
N ALA A 167 -0.98 -10.90 -11.22
CA ALA A 167 0.47 -10.96 -11.39
C ALA A 167 1.01 -12.40 -11.26
N ARG A 168 0.47 -13.16 -10.31
CA ARG A 168 0.85 -14.56 -10.10
C ARG A 168 0.40 -15.46 -11.25
N LYS A 169 -0.83 -15.26 -11.73
CA LYS A 169 -1.36 -15.98 -12.90
C LYS A 169 -0.46 -15.78 -14.12
N VAL A 170 -0.14 -14.53 -14.46
CA VAL A 170 0.73 -14.19 -15.59
C VAL A 170 2.12 -14.82 -15.44
N GLU A 171 2.70 -14.81 -14.24
CA GLU A 171 4.00 -15.43 -14.00
C GLU A 171 3.98 -16.96 -14.21
N GLU A 172 2.94 -17.66 -13.75
CA GLU A 172 2.83 -19.10 -13.99
C GLU A 172 2.54 -19.41 -15.48
N GLU A 173 1.72 -18.59 -16.16
CA GLU A 173 1.46 -18.70 -17.61
C GLU A 173 2.74 -18.52 -18.43
N SER A 174 3.60 -17.58 -18.05
CA SER A 174 4.92 -17.40 -18.69
C SER A 174 5.84 -18.63 -18.57
N LYS A 175 5.57 -19.51 -17.60
CA LYS A 175 6.29 -20.79 -17.40
C LYS A 175 5.59 -21.96 -18.11
N GLY A 176 4.59 -21.67 -18.94
CA GLY A 176 3.77 -22.67 -19.64
C GLY A 176 2.75 -23.38 -18.74
N LYS A 177 2.40 -22.82 -17.58
CA LYS A 177 1.39 -23.38 -16.67
C LYS A 177 0.13 -22.54 -16.70
N TYR A 178 -1.04 -23.17 -16.74
CA TYR A 178 -2.33 -22.48 -16.77
C TYR A 178 -3.15 -22.85 -15.53
N PRO A 179 -2.84 -22.28 -14.35
CA PRO A 179 -3.46 -22.69 -13.11
C PRO A 179 -4.92 -22.22 -13.02
N GLU A 180 -5.83 -23.13 -12.69
CA GLU A 180 -7.26 -22.82 -12.46
C GLU A 180 -7.48 -21.93 -11.23
N ASP A 181 -6.58 -21.98 -10.23
CA ASP A 181 -6.63 -21.15 -9.01
C ASP A 181 -5.87 -19.82 -9.15
N ALA A 182 -5.62 -19.37 -10.39
CA ALA A 182 -4.81 -18.19 -10.71
C ALA A 182 -3.38 -18.23 -10.11
N GLY A 183 -2.88 -19.42 -9.79
CA GLY A 183 -1.53 -19.63 -9.25
C GLY A 183 -1.45 -19.56 -7.72
N LEU A 184 -2.58 -19.58 -7.01
CA LEU A 184 -2.65 -19.50 -5.55
C LEU A 184 -1.80 -20.59 -4.87
N LEU A 185 -1.91 -21.86 -5.26
CA LEU A 185 -1.08 -22.92 -4.66
C LEU A 185 0.41 -22.65 -4.81
N ALA A 186 0.81 -22.18 -5.98
CA ALA A 186 2.21 -21.93 -6.29
C ALA A 186 2.73 -20.72 -5.49
N ASP A 187 1.89 -19.69 -5.28
CA ASP A 187 2.20 -18.54 -4.44
C ASP A 187 2.32 -18.92 -2.96
N VAL A 188 1.39 -19.74 -2.46
CA VAL A 188 1.41 -20.26 -1.09
C VAL A 188 2.71 -21.03 -0.82
N HIS A 189 3.12 -21.88 -1.76
CA HIS A 189 4.40 -22.59 -1.67
C HIS A 189 5.60 -21.65 -1.68
N HIS A 190 5.58 -20.61 -2.52
CA HIS A 190 6.67 -19.65 -2.62
C HIS A 190 6.83 -18.83 -1.33
N LYS A 191 5.73 -18.31 -0.78
CA LYS A 191 5.73 -17.53 0.47
C LYS A 191 6.15 -18.34 1.69
N LYS A 192 5.82 -19.63 1.73
CA LYS A 192 6.39 -20.57 2.71
C LYS A 192 7.91 -20.69 2.61
N GLN A 193 8.46 -20.71 1.40
CA GLN A 193 9.91 -20.70 1.17
C GLN A 193 10.54 -19.36 1.60
N MET A 194 9.90 -18.23 1.31
CA MET A 194 10.33 -16.90 1.76
C MET A 194 10.36 -16.82 3.29
N ALA A 195 9.31 -17.25 3.98
CA ALA A 195 9.26 -17.31 5.44
C ALA A 195 10.43 -18.12 6.03
N THR A 196 10.74 -19.28 5.43
CA THR A 196 11.89 -20.10 5.84
C THR A 196 13.21 -19.36 5.64
N ALA A 197 13.40 -18.72 4.48
CA ALA A 197 14.58 -17.92 4.17
C ALA A 197 14.76 -16.73 5.13
N THR A 198 13.67 -16.06 5.49
CA THR A 198 13.64 -14.97 6.48
C THR A 198 14.13 -15.46 7.84
N HIS A 199 13.61 -16.60 8.33
CA HIS A 199 14.09 -17.17 9.60
C HIS A 199 15.59 -17.50 9.57
N VAL A 200 16.08 -18.09 8.49
CA VAL A 200 17.51 -18.42 8.32
C VAL A 200 18.36 -17.15 8.33
N PHE A 201 17.93 -16.12 7.59
CA PHE A 201 18.62 -14.83 7.53
C PHE A 201 18.70 -14.15 8.90
N VAL A 202 17.57 -14.03 9.61
CA VAL A 202 17.52 -13.39 10.93
C VAL A 202 18.38 -14.15 11.94
N LYS A 203 18.32 -15.49 11.93
CA LYS A 203 19.16 -16.32 12.80
C LYS A 203 20.66 -16.13 12.49
N LYS A 204 21.04 -16.04 11.21
CA LYS A 204 22.42 -15.79 10.80
C LYS A 204 22.91 -14.41 11.27
N HIS A 205 22.07 -13.39 11.15
CA HIS A 205 22.46 -12.00 11.42
C HIS A 205 22.44 -11.65 12.92
N PHE A 206 21.41 -12.11 13.66
CA PHE A 206 21.20 -11.71 15.06
C PHE A 206 21.39 -12.85 16.07
N GLY A 207 21.64 -14.08 15.63
CA GLY A 207 21.68 -15.27 16.49
C GLY A 207 20.32 -15.52 17.14
N GLU A 208 20.31 -15.83 18.44
CA GLU A 208 19.08 -16.04 19.21
C GLU A 208 18.52 -14.76 19.86
N LYS A 209 19.19 -13.61 19.69
CA LYS A 209 18.83 -12.34 20.33
C LYS A 209 17.56 -11.74 19.74
N LYS A 210 17.35 -11.92 18.43
CA LYS A 210 16.21 -11.39 17.67
C LYS A 210 15.62 -12.49 16.78
N TYR A 211 14.31 -12.43 16.53
CA TYR A 211 13.62 -13.38 15.63
C TYR A 211 12.47 -12.71 14.89
N ALA A 212 12.14 -13.23 13.71
CA ALA A 212 10.93 -12.85 12.98
C ALA A 212 9.86 -13.94 13.18
N ILE A 213 8.61 -13.53 13.40
CA ILE A 213 7.44 -14.41 13.35
C ILE A 213 6.85 -14.29 11.96
N CYS A 214 6.99 -15.32 11.12
CA CYS A 214 6.47 -15.29 9.76
C CYS A 214 5.07 -15.92 9.70
N ILE A 215 4.06 -15.12 9.37
CA ILE A 215 2.67 -15.56 9.25
C ILE A 215 2.26 -15.46 7.79
N GLN A 216 1.59 -16.49 7.27
CA GLN A 216 1.00 -16.45 5.95
C GLN A 216 -0.52 -16.29 6.05
N THR A 217 -1.07 -15.42 5.21
CA THR A 217 -2.51 -15.23 5.04
C THR A 217 -2.87 -15.33 3.56
N SER A 218 -4.15 -15.47 3.25
CA SER A 218 -4.65 -15.38 1.88
C SER A 218 -5.95 -14.59 1.89
N PHE A 219 -5.85 -13.30 1.59
CA PHE A 219 -7.00 -12.40 1.50
C PHE A 219 -7.84 -12.68 0.26
N ASP A 220 -9.16 -12.70 0.40
CA ASP A 220 -10.09 -12.73 -0.72
C ASP A 220 -10.58 -11.31 -1.01
N PRO A 221 -10.09 -10.67 -2.10
CA PRO A 221 -10.50 -9.32 -2.41
C PRO A 221 -11.99 -9.21 -2.81
N HIS A 222 -12.68 -10.32 -3.09
CA HIS A 222 -14.10 -10.29 -3.45
C HIS A 222 -15.04 -10.26 -2.25
N THR A 223 -14.59 -10.71 -1.08
CA THR A 223 -15.42 -10.82 0.13
C THR A 223 -14.87 -9.99 1.29
N GLY A 224 -13.59 -9.60 1.27
CA GLY A 224 -12.95 -8.88 2.36
C GLY A 224 -12.49 -9.79 3.52
N PHE A 225 -12.58 -11.11 3.35
CA PHE A 225 -12.19 -12.10 4.35
C PHE A 225 -10.82 -12.73 4.04
N ILE A 226 -10.24 -13.45 4.98
CA ILE A 226 -8.96 -14.14 4.83
C ILE A 226 -9.11 -15.63 5.10
N TYR A 227 -8.19 -16.37 4.51
CA TYR A 227 -7.87 -17.74 4.87
C TYR A 227 -6.52 -17.80 5.59
N MET A 228 -6.43 -18.66 6.61
CA MET A 228 -5.19 -18.95 7.33
C MET A 228 -5.02 -20.45 7.50
N GLY A 229 -3.86 -20.99 7.13
CA GLY A 229 -3.58 -22.44 7.19
C GLY A 229 -3.21 -23.07 5.86
N PHE A 230 -3.30 -22.35 4.73
CA PHE A 230 -2.97 -22.93 3.43
C PHE A 230 -1.53 -23.43 3.35
N GLU A 231 -0.59 -22.77 4.05
CA GLU A 231 0.82 -23.12 4.09
C GLU A 231 1.14 -24.38 4.92
N THR A 232 0.17 -24.90 5.67
CA THR A 232 0.37 -26.08 6.52
C THR A 232 0.65 -27.33 5.70
N PRO A 233 1.45 -28.28 6.22
CA PRO A 233 1.71 -29.54 5.50
C PRO A 233 0.43 -30.30 5.12
N LEU A 234 -0.59 -30.32 5.98
CA LEU A 234 -1.85 -31.03 5.74
C LEU A 234 -2.65 -30.39 4.60
N SER A 235 -2.79 -29.07 4.61
CA SER A 235 -3.45 -28.33 3.52
C SER A 235 -2.74 -28.57 2.18
N LEU A 236 -1.41 -28.40 2.14
CA LEU A 236 -0.64 -28.58 0.91
C LEU A 236 -0.73 -30.02 0.39
N GLN A 237 -0.67 -31.03 1.26
CA GLN A 237 -0.83 -32.42 0.87
C GLN A 237 -2.23 -32.71 0.32
N TYR A 238 -3.26 -32.09 0.89
CA TYR A 238 -4.62 -32.20 0.41
C TYR A 238 -4.76 -31.62 -1.00
N ALA A 239 -4.35 -30.37 -1.22
CA ALA A 239 -4.40 -29.71 -2.53
C ALA A 239 -3.59 -30.47 -3.60
N ASN A 240 -2.40 -30.98 -3.24
CA ASN A 240 -1.58 -31.77 -4.15
C ASN A 240 -2.25 -33.09 -4.58
N ARG A 241 -3.06 -33.72 -3.72
CA ARG A 241 -3.84 -34.92 -4.06
C ARG A 241 -5.09 -34.61 -4.88
N LYS A 242 -5.59 -33.38 -4.82
CA LYS A 242 -6.79 -32.90 -5.51
C LYS A 242 -6.46 -32.05 -6.75
N GLY A 243 -5.47 -32.48 -7.53
CA GLY A 243 -5.14 -31.85 -8.80
C GLY A 243 -4.13 -30.70 -8.73
N ARG A 244 -3.49 -30.45 -7.57
CA ARG A 244 -2.51 -29.37 -7.36
C ARG A 244 -3.11 -27.99 -7.61
N VAL A 245 -4.27 -27.75 -7.01
CA VAL A 245 -5.04 -26.52 -7.19
C VAL A 245 -5.86 -26.23 -5.92
N TYR A 246 -6.05 -24.95 -5.59
CA TYR A 246 -7.01 -24.49 -4.59
C TYR A 246 -8.30 -24.00 -5.26
N THR A 247 -9.13 -24.91 -5.78
CA THR A 247 -10.48 -24.56 -6.26
C THR A 247 -11.41 -24.22 -5.10
N LYS A 248 -12.58 -23.64 -5.38
CA LYS A 248 -13.61 -23.35 -4.38
C LYS A 248 -14.01 -24.60 -3.59
N GLU A 249 -14.13 -25.75 -4.25
CA GLU A 249 -14.48 -27.03 -3.64
C GLU A 249 -13.37 -27.53 -2.70
N VAL A 250 -12.11 -27.44 -3.15
CA VAL A 250 -10.95 -27.82 -2.33
C VAL A 250 -10.85 -26.93 -1.10
N ILE A 251 -11.00 -25.62 -1.26
CA ILE A 251 -10.98 -24.66 -0.15
C ILE A 251 -12.14 -24.94 0.83
N GLY A 252 -13.36 -25.12 0.32
CA GLY A 252 -14.54 -25.44 1.13
C GLY A 252 -14.34 -26.70 1.97
N GLN A 253 -13.75 -27.76 1.39
CA GLN A 253 -13.47 -28.99 2.13
C GLN A 253 -12.36 -28.79 3.18
N LEU A 254 -11.30 -28.04 2.87
CA LEU A 254 -10.23 -27.74 3.84
C LEU A 254 -10.75 -26.96 5.05
N VAL A 255 -11.67 -26.03 4.81
CA VAL A 255 -12.35 -25.26 5.86
C VAL A 255 -13.27 -26.17 6.69
N HIS A 256 -14.10 -26.98 6.02
CA HIS A 256 -14.96 -27.96 6.68
C HIS A 256 -14.19 -28.94 7.59
N ASP A 257 -13.05 -29.43 7.11
CA ASP A 257 -12.20 -30.38 7.83
C ASP A 257 -11.35 -29.73 8.93
N GLY A 258 -11.44 -28.40 9.09
CA GLY A 258 -10.68 -27.66 10.10
C GLY A 258 -9.18 -27.62 9.83
N LEU A 259 -8.76 -27.80 8.57
CA LEU A 259 -7.36 -27.71 8.12
C LEU A 259 -6.97 -26.28 7.72
N VAL A 260 -7.96 -25.44 7.45
CA VAL A 260 -7.83 -24.02 7.13
C VAL A 260 -8.91 -23.26 7.88
N ILE A 261 -8.59 -22.07 8.39
CA ILE A 261 -9.56 -21.16 8.97
C ILE A 261 -10.00 -20.18 7.89
N SER A 262 -11.30 -20.06 7.65
CA SER A 262 -11.92 -18.96 6.90
C SER A 262 -12.56 -17.99 7.88
N THR A 263 -12.21 -16.70 7.81
CA THR A 263 -12.84 -15.69 8.66
C THR A 263 -14.29 -15.40 8.27
N GLU A 264 -14.66 -15.62 7.00
CA GLU A 264 -16.05 -15.57 6.54
C GLU A 264 -16.92 -16.57 7.31
N GLN A 265 -16.49 -17.84 7.38
CA GLN A 265 -17.18 -18.88 8.15
C GLN A 265 -17.21 -18.55 9.66
N LEU A 266 -16.18 -17.87 10.18
CA LEU A 266 -16.16 -17.47 11.59
C LEU A 266 -17.16 -16.37 11.92
N VAL A 267 -17.40 -15.43 11.00
CA VAL A 267 -18.42 -14.39 11.21
C VAL A 267 -19.83 -14.99 11.27
N ASP A 268 -20.07 -16.11 10.57
CA ASP A 268 -21.32 -16.86 10.61
C ASP A 268 -21.51 -17.72 11.88
N ASP A 269 -20.46 -17.93 12.69
CA ASP A 269 -20.58 -18.65 13.96
C ASP A 269 -21.50 -17.85 14.91
N PRO A 270 -22.63 -18.42 15.39
CA PRO A 270 -23.61 -17.68 16.19
C PRO A 270 -23.03 -17.03 17.45
N LYS A 271 -21.99 -17.64 18.04
CA LYS A 271 -21.32 -17.09 19.24
C LYS A 271 -20.47 -15.89 18.88
N ILE A 272 -19.73 -15.96 17.77
CA ILE A 272 -18.91 -14.84 17.28
C ILE A 272 -19.83 -13.71 16.80
N GLN A 273 -20.84 -14.01 15.99
CA GLN A 273 -21.79 -13.03 15.46
C GLN A 273 -22.48 -12.25 16.59
N LYS A 274 -22.88 -12.94 17.67
CA LYS A 274 -23.47 -12.29 18.85
C LYS A 274 -22.53 -11.27 19.49
N ILE A 275 -21.22 -11.52 19.49
CA ILE A 275 -20.22 -10.59 20.03
C ILE A 275 -20.06 -9.41 19.06
N LEU A 276 -19.87 -9.67 17.76
CA LEU A 276 -19.69 -8.62 16.74
C LEU A 276 -20.86 -7.64 16.69
N LYS A 277 -22.10 -8.14 16.78
CA LYS A 277 -23.33 -7.33 16.81
C LYS A 277 -23.40 -6.34 17.98
N LYS A 278 -22.71 -6.59 19.11
CA LYS A 278 -22.67 -5.63 20.24
C LYS A 278 -21.85 -4.38 19.92
N TYR A 279 -20.98 -4.46 18.92
CA TYR A 279 -19.96 -3.46 18.61
C TYR A 279 -20.11 -2.95 17.18
N ASP A 280 -21.28 -3.11 16.56
CA ASP A 280 -21.52 -2.68 15.19
C ASP A 280 -21.51 -1.15 15.08
N PHE A 281 -20.91 -0.63 14.01
CA PHE A 281 -20.94 0.80 13.70
C PHE A 281 -20.69 1.02 12.21
N LEU A 282 -20.95 2.22 11.69
CA LEU A 282 -20.67 2.51 10.28
C LEU A 282 -19.17 2.73 10.10
N LEU A 283 -18.50 1.77 9.49
CA LEU A 283 -17.09 1.87 9.14
C LEU A 283 -16.94 2.71 7.87
N ALA A 284 -16.24 3.84 7.95
CA ALA A 284 -16.14 4.79 6.84
C ALA A 284 -14.71 5.34 6.74
N TRP A 285 -13.76 4.49 6.35
CA TRP A 285 -12.35 4.86 6.30
C TRP A 285 -12.04 6.03 5.36
N LYS A 286 -12.75 6.17 4.23
CA LYS A 286 -12.52 7.27 3.28
C LYS A 286 -12.96 8.62 3.89
N GLN A 287 -14.16 8.70 4.46
CA GLN A 287 -14.81 9.97 4.86
C GLN A 287 -14.63 10.33 6.35
N ARG A 288 -14.44 9.34 7.22
CA ARG A 288 -14.40 9.49 8.68
C ARG A 288 -13.25 8.70 9.28
N TYR A 289 -12.03 8.93 8.78
CA TYR A 289 -10.86 8.10 9.08
C TYR A 289 -10.56 8.02 10.57
N VAL A 290 -10.48 9.18 11.25
CA VAL A 290 -10.13 9.26 12.67
C VAL A 290 -11.23 8.69 13.54
N GLU A 291 -12.50 8.99 13.26
CA GLU A 291 -13.65 8.45 14.00
C GLU A 291 -13.75 6.93 13.85
N SER A 292 -13.54 6.43 12.63
CA SER A 292 -13.53 5.00 12.33
C SER A 292 -12.39 4.32 13.09
N ALA A 293 -11.17 4.87 13.05
CA ALA A 293 -10.03 4.34 13.80
C ALA A 293 -10.30 4.30 15.31
N VAL A 294 -10.81 5.39 15.88
CA VAL A 294 -11.13 5.48 17.31
C VAL A 294 -12.16 4.43 17.73
N THR A 295 -13.24 4.30 16.97
CA THR A 295 -14.33 3.38 17.31
C THR A 295 -13.90 1.93 17.11
N TYR A 296 -13.24 1.64 15.98
CA TYR A 296 -12.73 0.32 15.64
C TYR A 296 -11.81 -0.24 16.73
N TRP A 297 -10.77 0.51 17.10
CA TRP A 297 -9.75 0.04 18.04
C TRP A 297 -10.24 -0.02 19.48
N LYS A 298 -11.17 0.85 19.88
CA LYS A 298 -11.85 0.72 21.19
C LYS A 298 -12.67 -0.55 21.27
N ASN A 299 -13.50 -0.80 20.26
CA ASN A 299 -14.34 -1.99 20.21
C ASN A 299 -13.49 -3.27 20.16
N LEU A 300 -12.39 -3.26 19.40
CA LEU A 300 -11.47 -4.40 19.33
C LEU A 300 -10.83 -4.71 20.67
N ALA A 301 -10.36 -3.70 21.40
CA ALA A 301 -9.84 -3.88 22.76
C ALA A 301 -10.89 -4.48 23.71
N SER A 302 -12.17 -4.14 23.55
CA SER A 302 -13.27 -4.72 24.33
C SER A 302 -13.60 -6.16 23.93
N MET A 303 -13.56 -6.48 22.63
CA MET A 303 -13.85 -7.83 22.12
C MET A 303 -12.73 -8.84 22.37
N LYS A 304 -11.49 -8.37 22.56
CA LYS A 304 -10.27 -9.18 22.64
C LYS A 304 -10.42 -10.35 23.63
N GLU A 305 -10.90 -10.09 24.84
CA GLU A 305 -11.04 -11.09 25.90
C GLU A 305 -12.08 -12.19 25.59
N GLU A 306 -13.16 -11.86 24.87
CA GLU A 306 -14.20 -12.82 24.52
C GLU A 306 -13.81 -13.66 23.28
N LEU A 307 -13.20 -13.04 22.27
CA LEU A 307 -12.94 -13.67 20.97
C LEU A 307 -11.59 -14.37 20.88
N LEU A 308 -10.52 -13.81 21.45
CA LEU A 308 -9.19 -14.44 21.32
C LEU A 308 -9.13 -15.88 21.82
N PRO A 309 -9.73 -16.27 22.96
CA PRO A 309 -9.69 -17.65 23.40
C PRO A 309 -10.32 -18.63 22.39
N ILE A 310 -11.39 -18.19 21.70
CA ILE A 310 -12.07 -18.98 20.65
C ILE A 310 -11.14 -19.14 19.45
N LEU A 311 -10.53 -18.04 19.00
CA LEU A 311 -9.63 -18.02 17.84
C LEU A 311 -8.36 -18.83 18.10
N LYS A 312 -7.73 -18.69 19.27
CA LYS A 312 -6.57 -19.49 19.68
C LYS A 312 -6.88 -20.99 19.68
N LYS A 313 -8.06 -21.38 20.17
CA LYS A 313 -8.48 -22.80 20.15
C LYS A 313 -8.57 -23.34 18.72
N LYS A 314 -9.15 -22.58 17.78
CA LYS A 314 -9.22 -22.98 16.37
C LYS A 314 -7.83 -23.03 15.72
N LEU A 315 -6.97 -22.05 15.99
CA LEU A 315 -5.59 -22.00 15.52
C LEU A 315 -4.77 -23.21 15.97
N LEU A 316 -4.93 -23.67 17.21
CA LEU A 316 -4.24 -24.87 17.70
C LEU A 316 -4.71 -26.17 17.02
N GLY A 317 -5.88 -26.17 16.38
CA GLY A 317 -6.33 -27.27 15.52
C GLY A 317 -5.59 -27.30 14.17
N VAL A 318 -5.37 -26.13 13.58
CA VAL A 318 -4.65 -25.97 12.29
C VAL A 318 -3.13 -26.05 12.45
N TYR A 319 -2.60 -25.51 13.55
CA TYR A 319 -1.18 -25.40 13.87
C TYR A 319 -0.84 -26.14 15.18
N PRO A 320 -0.96 -27.47 15.23
CA PRO A 320 -0.72 -28.25 16.44
C PRO A 320 0.71 -28.10 16.99
N GLU A 321 1.68 -27.78 16.12
CA GLU A 321 3.07 -27.53 16.52
C GLU A 321 3.25 -26.32 17.45
N LEU A 322 2.34 -25.34 17.41
CA LEU A 322 2.35 -24.21 18.35
C LEU A 322 2.01 -24.67 19.78
N LYS A 323 1.20 -25.73 19.91
CA LYS A 323 0.95 -26.40 21.20
C LYS A 323 2.16 -27.18 21.67
N LEU A 324 2.85 -27.87 20.75
CA LEU A 324 3.93 -28.80 21.07
C LEU A 324 5.23 -28.10 21.48
N ARG A 325 5.55 -26.95 20.87
CA ARG A 325 6.81 -26.22 21.15
C ARG A 325 6.85 -25.55 22.54
N GLN A 326 5.70 -25.29 23.17
CA GLN A 326 5.50 -24.77 24.55
C GLN A 326 6.38 -23.57 25.01
N GLY A 327 7.00 -22.83 24.09
CA GLY A 327 7.87 -21.69 24.43
C GLY A 327 7.21 -20.32 24.25
N LYS A 328 7.83 -19.28 24.83
CA LYS A 328 7.42 -17.87 24.67
C LYS A 328 7.19 -17.48 23.21
N ARG A 329 8.13 -17.84 22.31
CA ARG A 329 8.02 -17.56 20.87
C ARG A 329 6.76 -18.15 20.24
N SER A 330 6.36 -19.36 20.64
CA SER A 330 5.15 -20.03 20.12
C SER A 330 3.86 -19.40 20.65
N GLN A 331 3.88 -18.89 21.88
CA GLN A 331 2.74 -18.13 22.43
C GLN A 331 2.59 -16.77 21.76
N GLU A 332 3.69 -16.06 21.48
CA GLU A 332 3.66 -14.81 20.72
C GLU A 332 3.19 -15.01 19.29
N GLU A 333 3.60 -16.10 18.62
CA GLU A 333 3.10 -16.44 17.29
C GLU A 333 1.59 -16.77 17.33
N LEU A 334 1.14 -17.54 18.32
CA LEU A 334 -0.28 -17.86 18.49
C LEU A 334 -1.12 -16.60 18.75
N GLU A 335 -0.63 -15.68 19.59
CA GLU A 335 -1.27 -14.38 19.84
C GLU A 335 -1.32 -13.54 18.56
N ALA A 336 -0.21 -13.44 17.82
CA ALA A 336 -0.15 -12.67 16.58
C ALA A 336 -1.14 -13.19 15.53
N ARG A 337 -1.18 -14.52 15.31
CA ARG A 337 -2.15 -15.16 14.40
C ARG A 337 -3.60 -14.91 14.85
N ALA A 338 -3.87 -15.04 16.14
CA ALA A 338 -5.21 -14.85 16.68
C ALA A 338 -5.68 -13.39 16.56
N MET A 339 -4.79 -12.43 16.77
CA MET A 339 -5.06 -11.01 16.56
C MET A 339 -5.35 -10.70 15.09
N LEU A 340 -4.59 -11.26 14.14
CA LEU A 340 -4.86 -11.09 12.70
C LEU A 340 -6.23 -11.63 12.29
N LEU A 341 -6.63 -12.80 12.81
CA LEU A 341 -7.97 -13.32 12.61
C LEU A 341 -9.04 -12.40 13.21
N LEU A 342 -8.85 -11.93 14.45
CA LEU A 342 -9.81 -11.02 15.12
C LEU A 342 -10.01 -9.72 14.30
N LEU A 343 -8.91 -9.13 13.86
CA LEU A 343 -8.90 -7.93 13.03
C LEU A 343 -9.70 -8.15 11.75
N ASN A 344 -9.40 -9.22 11.00
CA ASN A 344 -10.10 -9.45 9.74
C ASN A 344 -11.57 -9.86 9.91
N ILE A 345 -11.91 -10.67 10.92
CA ILE A 345 -13.31 -11.00 11.24
C ILE A 345 -14.11 -9.71 11.49
N TYR A 346 -13.56 -8.78 12.27
CA TYR A 346 -14.26 -7.56 12.61
C TYR A 346 -14.32 -6.57 11.44
N SER A 347 -13.22 -6.35 10.74
CA SER A 347 -13.19 -5.57 9.49
C SER A 347 -14.17 -6.11 8.47
N GLY A 348 -14.07 -7.40 8.12
CA GLY A 348 -14.93 -8.04 7.14
C GLY A 348 -16.41 -8.02 7.53
N TYR A 349 -16.73 -8.21 8.82
CA TYR A 349 -18.10 -8.03 9.31
C TYR A 349 -18.62 -6.61 9.05
N LEU A 350 -17.88 -5.58 9.45
CA LEU A 350 -18.32 -4.18 9.33
C LEU A 350 -18.42 -3.71 7.88
N GLU A 351 -17.48 -4.10 7.02
CA GLU A 351 -17.44 -3.71 5.60
C GLU A 351 -18.55 -4.40 4.78
N ASN A 352 -19.10 -5.51 5.28
CA ASN A 352 -20.21 -6.22 4.66
C ASN A 352 -21.58 -5.95 5.32
N LEU A 353 -21.68 -4.99 6.25
CA LEU A 353 -22.96 -4.55 6.84
C LEU A 353 -23.66 -3.52 5.95
N HIS A 354 -24.82 -3.89 5.42
CA HIS A 354 -25.66 -3.01 4.59
C HIS A 354 -26.93 -2.60 5.32
N PRO A 355 -27.46 -1.37 5.10
CA PRO A 355 -28.78 -0.98 5.60
C PRO A 355 -29.85 -1.96 5.10
N GLU A 356 -30.72 -2.44 5.99
CA GLU A 356 -31.95 -3.10 5.58
C GLU A 356 -32.95 -2.05 5.08
N ASP A 357 -33.70 -2.39 4.03
CA ASP A 357 -34.72 -1.53 3.44
C ASP A 357 -35.73 -1.08 4.51
N GLY A 358 -35.59 0.15 4.99
CA GLY A 358 -36.63 0.87 5.74
C GLY A 358 -36.57 0.87 7.27
N GLU A 359 -35.71 0.07 7.93
CA GLU A 359 -35.75 -0.05 9.41
C GLU A 359 -34.48 0.38 10.16
N GLY A 360 -33.43 0.87 9.47
CA GLY A 360 -32.18 1.31 10.11
C GLY A 360 -31.36 0.17 10.75
N ALA A 361 -31.91 -1.04 10.82
CA ALA A 361 -31.17 -2.27 11.06
C ALA A 361 -30.19 -2.52 9.91
N ARG A 362 -29.06 -3.15 10.20
CA ARG A 362 -28.04 -3.50 9.20
C ARG A 362 -27.84 -5.00 9.16
N LYS A 363 -27.78 -5.56 7.96
CA LYS A 363 -27.57 -6.98 7.73
C LYS A 363 -26.25 -7.21 7.03
N MET A 364 -25.56 -8.27 7.44
CA MET A 364 -24.40 -8.73 6.71
C MET A 364 -24.86 -9.34 5.38
N VAL A 365 -24.32 -8.82 4.28
CA VAL A 365 -24.52 -9.36 2.94
C VAL A 365 -23.21 -10.00 2.50
N VAL A 366 -23.28 -11.25 2.07
CA VAL A 366 -22.12 -11.97 1.53
C VAL A 366 -22.24 -12.01 0.02
N THR A 367 -21.09 -11.94 -0.66
CA THR A 367 -21.05 -11.97 -2.12
C THR A 367 -21.65 -13.28 -2.66
N ASP A 368 -22.73 -13.18 -3.43
CA ASP A 368 -23.37 -14.32 -4.10
C ASP A 368 -23.86 -13.94 -5.51
N ALA A 369 -24.58 -14.84 -6.18
CA ALA A 369 -25.13 -14.58 -7.52
C ALA A 369 -26.10 -13.39 -7.56
N HIS A 370 -26.72 -13.03 -6.42
CA HIS A 370 -27.67 -11.92 -6.30
C HIS A 370 -26.99 -10.63 -5.83
N HIS A 371 -25.87 -10.72 -5.12
CA HIS A 371 -25.08 -9.61 -4.61
C HIS A 371 -23.60 -9.77 -4.97
N PRO A 372 -23.22 -9.70 -6.25
CA PRO A 372 -21.86 -9.96 -6.70
C PRO A 372 -20.81 -8.94 -6.17
N HIS A 373 -21.25 -7.83 -5.56
CA HIS A 373 -20.42 -6.75 -5.05
C HIS A 373 -20.81 -6.31 -3.64
N ALA A 374 -21.07 -7.26 -2.72
CA ALA A 374 -21.41 -6.94 -1.33
C ALA A 374 -20.28 -6.21 -0.59
N TYR A 375 -19.02 -6.56 -0.88
CA TYR A 375 -17.84 -5.85 -0.39
C TYR A 375 -17.51 -4.66 -1.31
N ALA A 376 -17.53 -3.45 -0.74
CA ALA A 376 -17.40 -2.19 -1.48
C ALA A 376 -16.05 -2.00 -2.19
N TYR A 377 -15.04 -2.80 -1.86
CA TYR A 377 -13.70 -2.73 -2.46
C TYR A 377 -13.37 -3.98 -3.28
N SER A 378 -14.39 -4.71 -3.73
CA SER A 378 -14.23 -5.92 -4.56
C SER A 378 -13.75 -5.64 -5.98
N THR A 379 -13.87 -4.39 -6.43
CA THR A 379 -13.49 -3.91 -7.76
C THR A 379 -12.32 -2.94 -7.69
N HIS A 380 -11.53 -2.91 -8.76
CA HIS A 380 -10.48 -1.91 -8.95
C HIS A 380 -11.08 -0.55 -9.27
N GLU A 381 -10.63 0.49 -8.57
CA GLU A 381 -11.08 1.88 -8.71
C GLU A 381 -9.89 2.87 -8.66
N GLU A 382 -8.67 2.39 -8.90
CA GLU A 382 -7.48 3.23 -8.84
C GLU A 382 -7.43 4.20 -10.03
N GLU A 383 -7.32 5.51 -9.73
CA GLU A 383 -7.30 6.61 -10.69
C GLU A 383 -5.88 7.08 -11.04
N ALA A 384 -4.87 6.68 -10.25
CA ALA A 384 -3.49 7.12 -10.41
C ALA A 384 -2.47 6.08 -9.90
N VAL A 385 -1.20 6.36 -10.09
CA VAL A 385 -0.08 5.60 -9.52
C VAL A 385 0.65 6.44 -8.49
N ARG A 386 0.93 5.86 -7.32
CA ARG A 386 1.77 6.47 -6.28
C ARG A 386 3.01 5.62 -6.08
N VAL A 387 4.17 6.23 -6.27
CA VAL A 387 5.47 5.62 -6.05
C VAL A 387 6.00 6.10 -4.71
N SER A 388 6.01 5.24 -3.70
CA SER A 388 6.45 5.61 -2.35
C SER A 388 6.86 4.40 -1.51
N GLU A 389 7.50 4.65 -0.37
CA GLU A 389 7.83 3.63 0.65
C GLU A 389 6.63 3.34 1.58
N GLY A 390 5.53 4.07 1.44
CA GLY A 390 4.31 3.84 2.20
C GLY A 390 3.29 4.97 2.03
N ALA A 391 2.05 4.66 2.39
CA ALA A 391 0.88 5.51 2.23
C ALA A 391 -0.06 5.34 3.42
N PHE A 392 -1.07 6.20 3.54
CA PHE A 392 -2.12 6.14 4.57
C PHE A 392 -3.52 5.94 3.94
N PRO A 393 -3.72 4.89 3.12
CA PRO A 393 -5.02 4.61 2.51
C PRO A 393 -6.10 4.31 3.56
N PRO A 394 -7.38 4.23 3.16
CA PRO A 394 -7.91 4.52 1.83
C PRO A 394 -8.15 6.02 1.65
N TYR A 395 -7.96 6.49 0.43
CA TYR A 395 -8.10 7.88 0.02
C TYR A 395 -9.44 8.11 -0.70
N GLN A 396 -9.86 9.36 -0.88
CA GLN A 396 -11.00 9.67 -1.74
C GLN A 396 -10.66 9.38 -3.21
N ILE A 397 -9.41 9.63 -3.60
CA ILE A 397 -8.86 9.27 -4.90
C ILE A 397 -7.91 8.09 -4.71
N SER A 398 -8.36 6.90 -5.12
CA SER A 398 -7.58 5.67 -5.00
C SER A 398 -6.40 5.67 -5.97
N ALA A 399 -5.29 5.06 -5.58
CA ALA A 399 -4.11 4.90 -6.42
C ALA A 399 -3.44 3.55 -6.20
N PHE A 400 -2.86 2.98 -7.26
CA PHE A 400 -1.93 1.86 -7.12
C PHE A 400 -0.67 2.34 -6.39
N THR A 401 -0.29 1.65 -5.33
CA THR A 401 0.98 1.96 -4.62
C THR A 401 2.09 1.05 -5.12
N VAL A 402 3.12 1.65 -5.72
CA VAL A 402 4.37 1.01 -6.17
C VAL A 402 5.49 1.31 -5.17
N PHE A 403 6.23 0.27 -4.75
CA PHE A 403 7.29 0.41 -3.76
C PHE A 403 8.55 1.08 -4.33
N SER A 404 8.86 2.27 -3.83
CA SER A 404 9.91 3.12 -4.43
C SER A 404 11.36 2.65 -4.22
N LEU A 405 11.60 1.66 -3.36
CA LEU A 405 12.94 1.11 -3.15
C LEU A 405 13.22 -0.10 -4.04
N ASP A 406 12.24 -0.60 -4.80
CA ASP A 406 12.50 -1.63 -5.81
C ASP A 406 13.05 -0.98 -7.10
N GLU A 407 14.19 -0.27 -6.99
CA GLU A 407 14.76 0.58 -8.05
C GLU A 407 14.93 -0.17 -9.38
N VAL A 408 15.32 -1.45 -9.33
CA VAL A 408 15.55 -2.28 -10.52
C VAL A 408 14.27 -2.52 -11.32
N ASN A 409 13.13 -2.69 -10.65
CA ASN A 409 11.85 -2.95 -11.29
C ASN A 409 10.91 -1.75 -11.23
N LEU A 410 11.40 -0.61 -10.75
CA LEU A 410 10.60 0.60 -10.57
C LEU A 410 9.93 1.03 -11.89
N PRO A 411 10.65 1.10 -13.04
CA PRO A 411 10.04 1.45 -14.32
C PRO A 411 8.89 0.53 -14.73
N SER A 412 9.12 -0.79 -14.72
CA SER A 412 8.13 -1.77 -15.17
C SER A 412 6.93 -1.91 -14.23
N ASN A 413 7.13 -1.71 -12.91
CA ASN A 413 6.04 -1.67 -11.95
C ASN A 413 5.14 -0.44 -12.13
N ILE A 414 5.71 0.73 -12.47
CA ILE A 414 4.93 1.93 -12.78
C ILE A 414 4.14 1.72 -14.07
N GLU A 415 4.79 1.24 -15.14
CA GLU A 415 4.14 0.97 -16.43
C GLU A 415 2.97 -0.03 -16.32
N LEU A 416 3.15 -1.11 -15.55
CA LEU A 416 2.09 -2.06 -15.25
C LEU A 416 0.92 -1.37 -14.54
N ALA A 417 1.20 -0.57 -13.50
CA ALA A 417 0.17 0.15 -12.77
C ALA A 417 -0.56 1.17 -13.66
N CYS A 418 0.16 1.88 -14.53
CA CYS A 418 -0.42 2.81 -15.51
C CYS A 418 -1.35 2.09 -16.50
N THR A 419 -0.97 0.91 -16.96
CA THR A 419 -1.81 0.07 -17.83
C THR A 419 -3.12 -0.32 -17.14
N LEU A 420 -3.06 -0.67 -15.85
CA LEU A 420 -4.24 -0.99 -15.06
C LEU A 420 -5.14 0.23 -14.84
N VAL A 421 -4.58 1.43 -14.60
CA VAL A 421 -5.37 2.67 -14.51
C VAL A 421 -6.12 2.91 -15.83
N ARG A 422 -5.45 2.79 -16.98
CA ARG A 422 -6.11 2.93 -18.30
C ARG A 422 -7.23 1.90 -18.50
N SER A 423 -7.04 0.67 -18.03
CA SER A 423 -8.11 -0.33 -18.05
C SER A 423 -9.30 0.07 -17.19
N ASN A 424 -9.06 0.65 -16.01
CA ASN A 424 -10.14 1.14 -15.13
C ASN A 424 -10.91 2.30 -15.80
N GLN A 425 -10.21 3.21 -16.51
CA GLN A 425 -10.84 4.29 -17.28
C GLN A 425 -11.72 3.70 -18.40
N LYS A 426 -11.16 2.79 -19.20
CA LYS A 426 -11.84 2.15 -20.33
C LYS A 426 -13.09 1.37 -19.91
N ASP A 427 -13.00 0.66 -18.79
CA ASP A 427 -14.08 -0.16 -18.24
C ASP A 427 -15.10 0.67 -17.42
N ALA A 428 -14.98 2.00 -17.43
CA ALA A 428 -15.85 2.93 -16.69
C ALA A 428 -15.91 2.68 -15.17
N ARG A 429 -14.86 2.08 -14.60
CA ARG A 429 -14.75 1.84 -13.14
C ARG A 429 -14.37 3.10 -12.37
N ILE A 430 -13.78 4.06 -13.07
CA ILE A 430 -13.46 5.38 -12.56
C ILE A 430 -14.02 6.44 -13.51
N HIS A 431 -14.27 7.64 -12.97
CA HIS A 431 -14.94 8.72 -13.70
C HIS A 431 -14.03 9.94 -13.83
N ASP A 432 -14.07 10.56 -15.00
CA ASP A 432 -13.41 11.85 -15.20
C ASP A 432 -14.13 12.95 -14.40
N ARG A 433 -13.53 13.30 -13.26
CA ARG A 433 -14.02 14.37 -12.37
C ARG A 433 -13.86 15.76 -12.98
N SER A 434 -12.96 15.93 -13.95
CA SER A 434 -12.77 17.18 -14.68
C SER A 434 -13.88 17.44 -15.69
N LYS A 435 -14.60 16.38 -16.10
CA LYS A 435 -15.65 16.40 -17.12
C LYS A 435 -15.15 16.91 -18.47
N THR A 436 -13.86 16.72 -18.73
CA THR A 436 -13.20 17.13 -19.96
C THR A 436 -13.39 16.08 -21.06
N PHE A 437 -13.43 14.79 -20.67
CA PHE A 437 -13.67 13.68 -21.60
C PHE A 437 -15.15 13.29 -21.62
N ILE A 438 -15.68 13.07 -22.83
CA ILE A 438 -17.11 12.83 -23.06
C ILE A 438 -17.54 11.38 -22.82
N ASP A 439 -16.60 10.42 -22.90
CA ASP A 439 -16.89 9.00 -22.76
C ASP A 439 -15.67 8.21 -22.23
N PRO A 440 -15.87 6.97 -21.74
CA PRO A 440 -14.79 6.15 -21.18
C PRO A 440 -13.66 5.80 -22.16
N LEU A 441 -13.93 5.68 -23.46
CA LEU A 441 -12.90 5.35 -24.45
C LEU A 441 -11.98 6.56 -24.67
N THR A 442 -12.55 7.76 -24.79
CA THR A 442 -11.75 8.99 -24.88
C THR A 442 -10.99 9.27 -23.58
N PHE A 443 -11.60 9.01 -22.42
CA PHE A 443 -10.91 9.15 -21.13
C PHE A 443 -9.75 8.15 -20.96
N ALA A 444 -9.84 6.93 -21.49
CA ALA A 444 -8.77 5.94 -21.44
C ALA A 444 -7.48 6.37 -22.18
N HIS A 445 -7.56 7.41 -23.01
CA HIS A 445 -6.40 8.02 -23.67
C HIS A 445 -5.77 9.16 -22.86
N ALA A 446 -6.42 9.65 -21.80
CA ALA A 446 -5.89 10.71 -20.95
C ALA A 446 -4.53 10.31 -20.33
N PRO A 447 -3.64 11.27 -20.01
CA PRO A 447 -2.38 10.96 -19.37
C PRO A 447 -2.62 10.32 -18.00
N VAL A 448 -1.88 9.26 -17.68
CA VAL A 448 -1.99 8.64 -16.35
C VAL A 448 -1.19 9.49 -15.35
N PRO A 449 -1.81 10.01 -14.27
CA PRO A 449 -1.10 10.74 -13.24
C PRO A 449 -0.26 9.78 -12.37
N VAL A 450 1.02 10.10 -12.22
CA VAL A 450 1.97 9.34 -11.38
C VAL A 450 2.59 10.27 -10.34
N PHE A 451 2.63 9.86 -9.07
CA PHE A 451 3.26 10.63 -7.99
C PHE A 451 4.53 9.96 -7.52
N MET A 452 5.68 10.56 -7.81
CA MET A 452 6.97 10.11 -7.28
C MET A 452 7.23 10.81 -5.95
N GLN A 453 6.97 10.13 -4.83
CA GLN A 453 7.04 10.72 -3.51
C GLN A 453 8.24 10.23 -2.71
N GLU A 454 9.12 11.16 -2.36
CA GLU A 454 10.18 10.94 -1.37
C GLU A 454 9.75 11.45 0.02
N ILE A 455 10.03 10.65 1.04
CA ILE A 455 9.60 10.92 2.43
C ILE A 455 10.82 11.31 3.28
N VAL A 456 10.81 12.53 3.78
CA VAL A 456 11.83 13.04 4.69
C VAL A 456 11.48 12.69 6.13
N ARG A 457 12.35 11.90 6.79
CA ARG A 457 12.09 11.30 8.11
C ARG A 457 12.79 12.02 9.27
N ASP A 458 13.41 13.16 9.01
CA ASP A 458 14.13 13.94 10.03
C ASP A 458 13.15 14.77 10.88
N HIS A 459 12.97 14.37 12.14
CA HIS A 459 12.04 15.02 13.09
C HIS A 459 12.51 16.41 13.56
N ARG A 460 13.75 16.79 13.23
CA ARG A 460 14.34 18.07 13.62
C ARG A 460 14.03 19.18 12.63
N LEU A 461 13.46 18.85 11.46
CA LEU A 461 13.09 19.84 10.46
C LEU A 461 11.96 20.73 10.97
N THR A 462 12.16 22.02 10.85
CA THR A 462 11.22 23.05 11.27
C THR A 462 10.30 23.46 10.12
N ARG A 463 9.22 24.17 10.44
CA ARG A 463 8.36 24.80 9.43
C ARG A 463 9.17 25.75 8.52
N GLU A 464 10.16 26.45 9.06
CA GLU A 464 11.00 27.36 8.28
C GLU A 464 11.84 26.62 7.23
N ASP A 465 12.33 25.42 7.54
CA ASP A 465 13.10 24.60 6.60
C ASP A 465 12.24 24.18 5.39
N TRP A 466 11.00 23.78 5.65
CA TRP A 466 10.02 23.46 4.61
C TRP A 466 9.60 24.70 3.80
N GLU A 467 9.42 25.84 4.46
CA GLU A 467 9.11 27.11 3.79
C GLU A 467 10.26 27.54 2.87
N LYS A 468 11.52 27.40 3.30
CA LYS A 468 12.71 27.66 2.45
C LYS A 468 12.69 26.79 1.20
N LEU A 469 12.49 25.48 1.36
CA LEU A 469 12.41 24.54 0.25
C LEU A 469 11.26 24.89 -0.72
N SER A 470 10.08 25.22 -0.20
CA SER A 470 8.88 25.54 -1.01
C SER A 470 9.01 26.82 -1.84
N LYS A 471 9.91 27.73 -1.46
CA LYS A 471 10.16 29.02 -2.12
C LYS A 471 11.27 28.97 -3.17
N ILE A 472 11.96 27.83 -3.31
CA ILE A 472 12.97 27.68 -4.35
C ILE A 472 12.28 27.75 -5.71
N ASP A 473 12.81 28.62 -6.57
CA ASP A 473 12.44 28.66 -7.98
C ASP A 473 13.20 27.56 -8.75
N TRP A 474 12.42 26.65 -9.35
CA TRP A 474 12.89 25.50 -10.11
C TRP A 474 12.74 25.67 -11.63
N ALA A 475 12.37 26.85 -12.13
CA ALA A 475 12.10 27.07 -13.55
C ALA A 475 13.30 26.69 -14.45
N ASP A 476 14.52 26.97 -13.98
CA ASP A 476 15.78 26.65 -14.67
C ASP A 476 16.07 25.15 -14.74
N LEU A 477 15.56 24.33 -13.80
CA LEU A 477 15.89 22.91 -13.69
C LEU A 477 15.60 22.14 -14.96
N SER A 478 14.52 22.50 -15.67
CA SER A 478 14.11 21.88 -16.95
C SER A 478 15.11 22.10 -18.10
N HIS A 479 15.96 23.12 -18.00
CA HIS A 479 16.98 23.47 -18.99
C HIS A 479 18.37 22.92 -18.63
N LEU A 480 18.53 22.39 -17.42
CA LEU A 480 19.76 21.76 -16.96
C LEU A 480 19.76 20.27 -17.27
N GLN A 481 20.94 19.70 -17.52
CA GLN A 481 21.11 18.24 -17.56
C GLN A 481 21.17 17.67 -16.13
N TRP A 482 20.11 17.91 -15.36
CA TRP A 482 20.01 17.47 -13.98
C TRP A 482 20.14 15.95 -13.86
N ASP A 483 19.89 15.16 -14.90
CA ASP A 483 20.00 13.71 -14.87
C ASP A 483 21.44 13.20 -15.08
N SER A 484 22.35 14.00 -15.64
CA SER A 484 23.74 13.61 -15.87
C SER A 484 24.71 14.18 -14.84
N MET A 485 24.27 15.17 -14.04
CA MET A 485 25.12 15.74 -12.97
C MET A 485 25.65 14.66 -12.02
N THR A 486 26.87 14.82 -11.54
CA THR A 486 27.38 14.06 -10.40
C THR A 486 26.60 14.41 -9.13
N ARG A 487 26.90 13.72 -8.04
CA ARG A 487 26.30 14.02 -6.75
C ARG A 487 26.75 15.41 -6.27
N GLU A 488 28.04 15.67 -6.43
CA GLU A 488 28.74 16.88 -6.02
C GLU A 488 28.22 18.10 -6.81
N GLU A 489 28.11 17.99 -8.13
CA GLU A 489 27.56 19.05 -8.99
C GLU A 489 26.12 19.42 -8.61
N PHE A 490 25.29 18.43 -8.29
CA PHE A 490 23.91 18.70 -7.86
C PHE A 490 23.86 19.33 -6.47
N ASP A 491 24.76 18.97 -5.56
CA ASP A 491 24.87 19.62 -4.24
C ASP A 491 25.30 21.09 -4.39
N GLU A 492 26.26 21.37 -5.27
CA GLU A 492 26.65 22.74 -5.61
C GLU A 492 25.48 23.53 -6.21
N TYR A 493 24.73 22.93 -7.14
CA TYR A 493 23.51 23.53 -7.68
C TYR A 493 22.51 23.88 -6.57
N LEU A 494 22.21 22.96 -5.65
CA LEU A 494 21.30 23.21 -4.55
C LEU A 494 21.78 24.35 -3.63
N LEU A 495 23.09 24.46 -3.40
CA LEU A 495 23.68 25.56 -2.63
C LEU A 495 23.46 26.93 -3.28
N THR A 496 23.42 27.00 -4.62
CA THR A 496 23.07 28.26 -5.33
C THR A 496 21.60 28.65 -5.14
N LYS A 497 20.73 27.68 -4.88
CA LYS A 497 19.28 27.89 -4.69
C LYS A 497 18.92 28.29 -3.27
N ALA A 498 19.39 27.52 -2.29
CA ALA A 498 19.17 27.79 -0.87
C ALA A 498 20.09 26.97 0.03
N LYS A 499 20.41 27.50 1.21
CA LYS A 499 21.07 26.72 2.26
C LYS A 499 20.05 25.83 2.97
N LEU A 500 19.92 24.60 2.51
CA LEU A 500 19.01 23.59 3.05
C LEU A 500 19.69 22.71 4.13
N PRO A 501 18.94 22.21 5.13
CA PRO A 501 19.40 21.13 5.99
C PRO A 501 19.80 19.88 5.20
N GLN A 502 20.83 19.17 5.67
CA GLN A 502 21.38 17.99 4.99
C GLN A 502 20.33 16.91 4.70
N SER A 503 19.34 16.72 5.57
CA SER A 503 18.28 15.73 5.37
C SER A 503 17.37 16.07 4.19
N LEU A 504 17.14 17.36 3.89
CA LEU A 504 16.43 17.78 2.67
C LEU A 504 17.29 17.57 1.43
N VAL A 505 18.58 17.93 1.48
CA VAL A 505 19.54 17.72 0.37
C VAL A 505 19.62 16.24 -0.02
N VAL A 506 19.80 15.35 0.95
CA VAL A 506 19.83 13.88 0.71
C VAL A 506 18.52 13.38 0.13
N SER A 507 17.38 13.93 0.54
CA SER A 507 16.07 13.52 0.02
C SER A 507 15.84 14.01 -1.41
N LEU A 508 16.28 15.23 -1.74
CA LEU A 508 16.29 15.74 -3.12
C LEU A 508 17.16 14.86 -4.02
N GLN A 509 18.35 14.45 -3.56
CA GLN A 509 19.20 13.51 -4.30
C GLN A 509 18.52 12.16 -4.54
N ARG A 510 17.84 11.59 -3.53
CA ARG A 510 17.12 10.32 -3.70
C ARG A 510 15.95 10.44 -4.67
N LEU A 511 15.20 11.54 -4.59
CA LEU A 511 14.11 11.80 -5.53
C LEU A 511 14.66 11.94 -6.95
N ARG A 512 15.74 12.71 -7.13
CA ARG A 512 16.48 12.85 -8.39
C ARG A 512 16.94 11.49 -8.94
N HIS A 513 17.53 10.64 -8.11
CA HIS A 513 17.98 9.30 -8.49
C HIS A 513 16.84 8.41 -9.00
N LYS A 514 15.69 8.41 -8.31
CA LYS A 514 14.49 7.71 -8.77
C LYS A 514 14.00 8.25 -10.13
N MET A 515 14.08 9.57 -10.32
CA MET A 515 13.74 10.19 -11.60
C MET A 515 14.73 9.81 -12.71
N GLN A 516 16.04 9.73 -12.43
CA GLN A 516 17.04 9.24 -13.39
C GLN A 516 16.74 7.82 -13.86
N ILE A 517 16.34 6.93 -12.94
CA ILE A 517 15.99 5.54 -13.25
C ILE A 517 14.82 5.48 -14.24
N VAL A 518 13.73 6.21 -14.00
CA VAL A 518 12.53 6.14 -14.86
C VAL A 518 12.70 6.87 -16.19
N TRP A 519 13.56 7.88 -16.25
CA TRP A 519 13.88 8.62 -17.48
C TRP A 519 15.01 7.99 -18.32
N ASN A 520 15.58 6.87 -17.88
CA ASN A 520 16.60 6.14 -18.63
C ASN A 520 16.03 5.66 -19.99
N PRO A 521 16.65 6.01 -21.14
CA PRO A 521 16.19 5.61 -22.47
C PRO A 521 16.02 4.11 -22.69
N ASP A 522 16.74 3.28 -21.94
CA ASP A 522 16.65 1.82 -22.05
C ASP A 522 15.37 1.25 -21.40
N GLN A 523 14.59 2.09 -20.72
CA GLN A 523 13.35 1.70 -20.04
C GLN A 523 12.13 2.00 -20.91
N ALA A 524 11.21 1.05 -21.03
CA ALA A 524 9.97 1.20 -21.81
C ALA A 524 9.13 2.42 -21.37
N ILE A 525 9.01 2.64 -20.06
CA ILE A 525 8.29 3.79 -19.49
C ILE A 525 8.81 5.15 -19.98
N SER A 526 10.10 5.25 -20.30
CA SER A 526 10.72 6.52 -20.65
C SER A 526 10.11 7.14 -21.92
N HIS A 527 9.74 6.31 -22.88
CA HIS A 527 9.02 6.73 -24.09
C HIS A 527 7.63 7.28 -23.76
N HIS A 528 6.90 6.64 -22.83
CA HIS A 528 5.60 7.12 -22.37
C HIS A 528 5.69 8.46 -21.64
N LEU A 529 6.77 8.69 -20.89
CA LEU A 529 7.02 9.97 -20.22
C LEU A 529 7.32 11.09 -21.23
N ILE A 530 8.14 10.82 -22.26
CA ILE A 530 8.41 11.77 -23.35
C ILE A 530 7.14 12.10 -24.13
N ASN A 531 6.32 11.08 -24.38
CA ASN A 531 5.04 11.22 -25.06
C ASN A 531 3.94 11.75 -24.12
N GLN A 532 4.23 11.98 -22.84
CA GLN A 532 3.27 12.43 -21.83
C GLN A 532 1.99 11.57 -21.80
N ASP A 533 2.10 10.28 -22.15
CA ASP A 533 1.04 9.30 -21.89
C ASP A 533 0.96 8.99 -20.39
N GLU A 534 2.06 9.26 -19.68
CA GLU A 534 2.25 9.15 -18.24
C GLU A 534 2.92 10.43 -17.77
N VAL A 535 2.43 11.02 -16.69
CA VAL A 535 2.96 12.28 -16.16
C VAL A 535 3.34 12.09 -14.71
N ILE A 536 4.65 12.07 -14.45
CA ILE A 536 5.21 11.95 -13.11
C ILE A 536 5.34 13.33 -12.47
N LEU A 537 4.63 13.55 -11.36
CA LEU A 537 4.79 14.69 -10.46
C LEU A 537 5.74 14.30 -9.30
N PRO A 538 6.99 14.79 -9.29
CA PRO A 538 7.94 14.49 -8.22
C PRO A 538 7.67 15.41 -7.02
N VAL A 539 7.51 14.82 -5.84
CA VAL A 539 7.13 15.54 -4.63
C VAL A 539 7.98 15.13 -3.42
N LEU A 540 8.23 16.11 -2.55
CA LEU A 540 8.77 15.86 -1.21
C LEU A 540 7.68 15.96 -0.17
N ALA A 541 7.64 14.97 0.70
CA ALA A 541 6.74 14.92 1.83
C ALA A 541 7.50 14.72 3.15
N ASP A 542 6.89 15.16 4.24
CA ASP A 542 7.43 14.90 5.58
C ASP A 542 7.07 13.50 6.10
N ARG A 543 7.47 13.22 7.34
CA ARG A 543 7.17 11.96 8.03
C ARG A 543 5.67 11.68 8.13
N SER A 544 4.82 12.69 8.24
CA SER A 544 3.36 12.53 8.25
C SER A 544 2.77 12.32 6.86
N ARG A 545 3.63 12.21 5.82
CA ARG A 545 3.26 12.14 4.40
C ARG A 545 2.62 13.43 3.88
N TYR A 546 2.71 14.54 4.63
CA TYR A 546 2.27 15.84 4.14
C TYR A 546 3.23 16.30 3.04
N ILE A 547 2.70 16.57 1.86
CA ILE A 547 3.42 17.03 0.68
C ILE A 547 3.68 18.53 0.81
N HIS A 548 4.95 18.92 0.74
CA HIS A 548 5.41 20.31 0.95
C HIS A 548 5.81 21.02 -0.34
N THR A 549 6.34 20.30 -1.34
CA THR A 549 6.80 20.92 -2.59
C THR A 549 6.74 19.93 -3.76
N VAL A 550 6.57 20.48 -4.97
CA VAL A 550 6.84 19.81 -6.24
C VAL A 550 8.24 20.18 -6.71
N ILE A 551 8.98 19.24 -7.31
CA ILE A 551 10.28 19.51 -7.95
C ILE A 551 10.21 19.01 -9.40
N PRO A 552 10.35 19.88 -10.42
CA PRO A 552 10.12 19.54 -11.82
C PRO A 552 11.31 18.80 -12.45
N PHE A 553 11.63 17.60 -11.94
CA PHE A 553 12.59 16.68 -12.59
C PHE A 553 11.97 16.07 -13.85
N VAL A 554 11.91 16.88 -14.92
CA VAL A 554 11.33 16.52 -16.21
C VAL A 554 12.41 16.57 -17.27
N LYS A 555 12.35 15.63 -18.22
CA LYS A 555 13.07 15.73 -19.49
C LYS A 555 12.13 16.14 -20.60
N LEU A 556 12.49 17.19 -21.32
CA LEU A 556 11.78 17.69 -22.49
C LEU A 556 12.32 17.01 -23.76
N GLY A 557 12.41 15.68 -23.76
CA GLY A 557 12.95 14.87 -24.86
C GLY A 557 14.41 14.42 -24.68
N TYR A 558 14.88 13.57 -25.60
CA TYR A 558 16.29 13.18 -25.68
C TYR A 558 17.02 14.12 -26.64
N GLN A 559 18.10 14.75 -26.17
CA GLN A 559 19.04 15.39 -27.08
C GLN A 559 19.63 14.29 -27.96
N GLN A 560 19.53 14.44 -29.29
CA GLN A 560 20.29 13.60 -30.21
C GLN A 560 21.78 13.86 -29.93
N GLY A 561 22.46 12.86 -29.39
CA GLY A 561 23.91 12.86 -29.16
C GLY A 561 24.68 12.59 -30.44
#